data_AF-A0A939UXW7-F1
#
_entry.id   AF-A0A939UXW7-F1
#
_cell.length_a   1.000
_cell.length_b   1.000
_cell.length_c   1.000
_cell.angle_alpha   90.00
_cell.angle_beta   90.00
_cell.angle_gamma   90.00
#
_symmetry.space_group_name_H-M   'P 1'
#
loop_
_entity.id
_entity.type
_entity.pdbx_description
1 polymer ?
#
loop_
_entity_poly.entity_id
_entity_poly.type
_entity_poly.pdbx_seq_one_letter_code
_entity_poly.pdbx_strand_id
1 'polypeptide(L)'
;MNYRRIGKLFLGASALVLAAVFAVKLSSGSSPITSGLWLGAALILGILALSLSPDDEKARNSAVGSGIVLVLSLMILSFSAGRALPSSPQSYDAVAPTEANIEATEFVMPEPTAVPTETPVPTDTLVPTDTPEPTPTPIPTPTPTPTPTPAPVWYSAGMYKVGQDLSAGEYFLKATGSFAAYFAIHKDSSGTIDSIIANGNIETFCYVTLIDGEYFDVERGMFIEIEYAPENIIDEEDYESGIAGEGMYKIGRDLPAGEYKVVCNSGFSAYVEVSKDSRHRMSSIVSNDNFTNTKYITVKKGQYLTINRGYIVLK
;
A
#
# COMPACT_ATOMS: atom_id res chain seq x y z
N MET A 1 -48.66 18.48 9.33
CA MET A 1 -48.11 17.29 10.03
C MET A 1 -46.86 17.75 10.78
N ASN A 2 -46.78 17.51 12.10
CA ASN A 2 -45.97 18.28 13.07
C ASN A 2 -44.44 18.03 13.00
N TYR A 3 -43.67 19.00 12.48
CA TYR A 3 -42.19 19.04 12.55
C TYR A 3 -41.63 19.04 13.98
N ARG A 4 -42.43 19.46 14.98
CA ARG A 4 -42.06 19.44 16.40
C ARG A 4 -41.96 18.04 17.03
N ARG A 5 -42.49 16.98 16.39
CA ARG A 5 -42.38 15.60 16.90
C ARG A 5 -41.11 14.87 16.44
N ILE A 6 -40.55 15.24 15.29
CA ILE A 6 -39.35 14.58 14.72
C ILE A 6 -38.07 15.07 15.41
N GLY A 7 -37.97 16.38 15.70
CA GLY A 7 -36.83 16.93 16.44
C GLY A 7 -36.67 16.39 17.88
N LYS A 8 -37.78 16.04 18.54
CA LYS A 8 -37.75 15.39 19.87
C LYS A 8 -37.35 13.92 19.82
N LEU A 9 -37.59 13.23 18.69
CA LEU A 9 -37.17 11.84 18.49
C LEU A 9 -35.64 11.75 18.28
N PHE A 10 -35.07 12.69 17.51
CA PHE A 10 -33.62 12.73 17.25
C PHE A 10 -32.79 13.14 18.48
N LEU A 11 -33.28 14.10 19.29
CA LEU A 11 -32.63 14.46 20.56
C LEU A 11 -32.62 13.27 21.56
N GLY A 12 -33.66 12.44 21.53
CA GLY A 12 -33.76 11.23 22.34
C GLY A 12 -32.82 10.12 21.91
N ALA A 13 -32.62 9.92 20.60
CA ALA A 13 -31.69 8.92 20.06
C ALA A 13 -30.23 9.27 20.35
N SER A 14 -29.85 10.55 20.22
CA SER A 14 -28.50 11.03 20.53
C SER A 14 -28.16 10.90 22.01
N ALA A 15 -29.11 11.17 22.91
CA ALA A 15 -28.95 10.99 24.35
C ALA A 15 -28.82 9.50 24.74
N LEU A 16 -29.51 8.60 24.04
CA LEU A 16 -29.42 7.15 24.25
C LEU A 16 -28.09 6.56 23.78
N VAL A 17 -27.54 7.05 22.66
CA VAL A 17 -26.20 6.66 22.19
C VAL A 17 -25.12 7.18 23.15
N LEU A 18 -25.23 8.42 23.63
CA LEU A 18 -24.34 8.97 24.66
C LEU A 18 -24.41 8.17 25.98
N ALA A 19 -25.61 7.77 26.42
CA ALA A 19 -25.79 6.96 27.64
C ALA A 19 -25.24 5.52 27.47
N ALA A 20 -25.41 4.92 26.29
CA ALA A 20 -24.88 3.59 26.00
C ALA A 20 -23.34 3.58 25.94
N VAL A 21 -22.74 4.61 25.34
CA VAL A 21 -21.28 4.81 25.32
C VAL A 21 -20.74 5.05 26.73
N PHE A 22 -21.48 5.79 27.57
CA PHE A 22 -21.11 6.02 28.98
C PHE A 22 -21.19 4.73 29.83
N ALA A 23 -22.21 3.90 29.62
CA ALA A 23 -22.42 2.64 30.35
C ALA A 23 -21.39 1.55 29.97
N VAL A 24 -21.02 1.44 28.69
CA VAL A 24 -19.95 0.52 28.25
C VAL A 24 -18.59 0.93 28.85
N LYS A 25 -18.36 2.22 29.09
CA LYS A 25 -17.06 2.74 29.56
C LYS A 25 -16.86 2.63 31.08
N LEU A 26 -17.92 2.76 31.88
CA LEU A 26 -17.88 2.47 33.32
C LEU A 26 -17.50 0.99 33.61
N SER A 27 -17.75 0.09 32.65
CA SER A 27 -17.40 -1.33 32.79
C SER A 27 -15.96 -1.69 32.39
N SER A 28 -15.22 -0.79 31.70
CA SER A 28 -13.96 -1.13 31.02
C SER A 28 -12.69 -0.41 31.54
N GLY A 29 -12.78 0.41 32.59
CA GLY A 29 -11.60 0.82 33.38
C GLY A 29 -10.55 1.70 32.68
N SER A 30 -10.93 2.55 31.72
CA SER A 30 -9.99 3.43 31.01
C SER A 30 -9.46 4.60 31.86
N SER A 31 -8.20 5.02 31.62
CA SER A 31 -7.49 6.08 32.36
C SER A 31 -8.08 7.49 32.14
N PRO A 32 -8.03 8.38 33.16
CA PRO A 32 -8.73 9.68 33.16
C PRO A 32 -8.29 10.65 32.04
N ILE A 33 -7.07 10.49 31.51
CA ILE A 33 -6.54 11.28 30.39
C ILE A 33 -7.32 11.00 29.09
N THR A 34 -7.69 9.74 28.86
CA THR A 34 -8.49 9.37 27.68
C THR A 34 -9.87 10.02 27.75
N SER A 35 -10.52 10.00 28.91
CA SER A 35 -11.86 10.56 29.14
C SER A 35 -11.95 12.07 28.89
N GLY A 36 -10.91 12.84 29.19
CA GLY A 36 -10.86 14.29 28.92
C GLY A 36 -10.76 14.64 27.43
N LEU A 37 -10.00 13.84 26.66
CA LEU A 37 -9.85 14.03 25.22
C LEU A 37 -11.17 13.77 24.46
N TRP A 38 -11.95 12.79 24.92
CA TRP A 38 -13.28 12.46 24.38
C TRP A 38 -14.32 13.56 24.59
N LEU A 39 -14.31 14.21 25.77
CA LEU A 39 -15.17 15.37 26.05
C LEU A 39 -14.81 16.56 25.18
N GLY A 40 -13.51 16.81 24.97
CA GLY A 40 -13.03 17.87 24.09
C GLY A 40 -13.45 17.67 22.62
N ALA A 41 -13.25 16.47 22.07
CA ALA A 41 -13.62 16.17 20.68
C ALA A 41 -15.13 16.22 20.44
N ALA A 42 -15.94 15.70 21.37
CA ALA A 42 -17.40 15.77 21.28
C ALA A 42 -17.93 17.21 21.40
N LEU A 43 -17.30 18.03 22.25
CA LEU A 43 -17.63 19.44 22.40
C LEU A 43 -17.28 20.24 21.13
N ILE A 44 -16.11 20.00 20.52
CA ILE A 44 -15.68 20.66 19.29
C ILE A 44 -16.60 20.30 18.11
N LEU A 45 -16.95 19.02 17.95
CA LEU A 45 -17.89 18.58 16.91
C LEU A 45 -19.30 19.14 17.13
N GLY A 46 -19.75 19.22 18.39
CA GLY A 46 -21.02 19.84 18.75
C GLY A 46 -21.07 21.34 18.45
N ILE A 47 -19.99 22.08 18.75
CA ILE A 47 -19.87 23.51 18.45
C ILE A 47 -19.82 23.75 16.94
N LEU A 48 -19.04 22.95 16.19
CA LEU A 48 -18.91 23.08 14.74
C LEU A 48 -20.25 22.84 14.02
N ALA A 49 -21.04 21.87 14.50
CA ALA A 49 -22.38 21.58 13.98
C ALA A 49 -23.41 22.68 14.32
N LEU A 50 -23.25 23.39 15.44
CA LEU A 50 -24.12 24.51 15.86
C LEU A 50 -23.81 25.83 15.13
N SER A 51 -22.59 25.99 14.61
CA SER A 51 -22.16 27.18 13.85
C SER A 51 -22.59 27.19 12.37
N LEU A 52 -23.17 26.10 11.86
CA LEU A 52 -23.68 26.02 10.49
C LEU A 52 -25.14 26.52 10.42
N SER A 53 -25.45 27.29 9.38
CA SER A 53 -26.81 27.82 9.14
C SER A 53 -27.85 26.68 9.14
N PRO A 54 -29.04 26.85 9.76
CA PRO A 54 -30.07 25.79 9.85
C PRO A 54 -30.51 25.24 8.49
N ASP A 55 -30.38 26.06 7.45
CA ASP A 55 -30.96 25.82 6.13
C ASP A 55 -30.06 24.99 5.18
N ASP A 56 -28.79 24.73 5.54
CA ASP A 56 -27.87 23.94 4.70
C ASP A 56 -27.63 22.54 5.27
N GLU A 57 -28.57 21.65 4.99
CA GLU A 57 -28.52 20.25 5.39
C GLU A 57 -27.35 19.48 4.75
N LYS A 58 -26.93 19.86 3.54
CA LYS A 58 -25.84 19.19 2.81
C LYS A 58 -24.48 19.53 3.43
N ALA A 59 -24.23 20.79 3.77
CA ALA A 59 -23.02 21.21 4.45
C ALA A 59 -22.89 20.58 5.84
N ARG A 60 -24.00 20.46 6.59
CA ARG A 60 -24.04 19.81 7.89
C ARG A 60 -23.74 18.32 7.80
N ASN A 61 -24.35 17.60 6.86
CA ASN A 61 -24.13 16.17 6.69
C ASN A 61 -22.70 15.86 6.20
N SER A 62 -22.12 16.74 5.37
CA SER A 62 -20.70 16.66 4.96
C SER A 62 -19.76 16.88 6.15
N ALA A 63 -19.97 17.93 6.95
CA ALA A 63 -19.15 18.23 8.13
C ALA A 63 -19.22 17.12 9.20
N VAL A 64 -20.41 16.54 9.41
CA VAL A 64 -20.60 15.39 10.31
C VAL A 64 -19.91 14.15 9.75
N GLY A 65 -19.99 13.90 8.44
CA GLY A 65 -19.29 12.80 7.76
C GLY A 65 -17.76 12.91 7.91
N SER A 66 -17.19 14.08 7.59
CA SER A 66 -15.76 14.34 7.73
C SER A 66 -15.28 14.25 9.18
N GLY A 67 -16.11 14.72 10.13
CA GLY A 67 -15.83 14.58 11.57
C GLY A 67 -15.83 13.12 12.05
N ILE A 68 -16.76 12.29 11.55
CA ILE A 68 -16.82 10.86 11.87
C ILE A 68 -15.62 10.12 11.29
N VAL A 69 -15.21 10.41 10.05
CA VAL A 69 -14.00 9.83 9.44
C VAL A 69 -12.76 10.18 10.26
N LEU A 70 -12.62 11.43 10.68
CA LEU A 70 -11.48 11.88 11.48
C LEU A 70 -11.45 11.21 12.87
N VAL A 71 -12.62 11.04 13.51
CA VAL A 71 -12.73 10.29 14.78
C VAL A 71 -12.45 8.80 14.60
N LEU A 72 -12.89 8.17 13.51
CA LEU A 72 -12.62 6.76 13.22
C LEU A 72 -11.14 6.52 12.89
N SER A 73 -10.48 7.43 12.17
CA SER A 73 -9.03 7.40 11.94
C SER A 73 -8.25 7.54 13.25
N LEU A 74 -8.71 8.39 14.17
CA LEU A 74 -8.15 8.49 15.53
C LEU A 74 -8.45 7.25 16.40
N MET A 75 -9.55 6.54 16.15
CA MET A 75 -9.87 5.26 16.82
C MET A 75 -8.94 4.13 16.37
N ILE A 76 -8.59 4.06 15.09
CA ILE A 76 -7.64 3.06 14.55
C ILE A 76 -6.25 3.22 15.18
N LEU A 77 -5.85 4.46 15.49
CA LEU A 77 -4.61 4.77 16.22
C LEU A 77 -4.64 4.41 17.72
N SER A 78 -5.83 4.17 18.29
CA SER A 78 -6.01 3.95 19.74
C SER A 78 -6.34 2.50 20.11
N PHE A 79 -6.54 1.61 19.13
CA PHE A 79 -6.87 0.19 19.33
C PHE A 79 -5.71 -0.74 18.96
N SER A 80 -4.55 -0.55 19.60
CA SER A 80 -3.48 -1.57 19.61
C SER A 80 -2.68 -1.54 20.92
N ALA A 81 -3.35 -1.33 22.05
CA ALA A 81 -2.76 -1.56 23.37
C ALA A 81 -3.72 -2.40 24.20
N GLY A 82 -3.41 -3.68 24.34
CA GLY A 82 -4.04 -4.54 25.36
C GLY A 82 -4.44 -5.91 24.87
N ARG A 83 -3.46 -6.76 24.57
CA ARG A 83 -3.50 -8.20 24.88
C ARG A 83 -2.11 -8.81 24.72
N ALA A 84 -1.28 -8.62 25.74
CA ALA A 84 -0.16 -9.52 25.98
C ALA A 84 -0.74 -10.90 26.32
N LEU A 85 -0.68 -11.84 25.39
CA LEU A 85 -0.88 -13.25 25.70
C LEU A 85 0.37 -13.76 26.43
N PRO A 86 0.22 -14.53 27.52
CA PRO A 86 1.37 -15.13 28.20
C PRO A 86 2.08 -16.13 27.26
N SER A 87 3.39 -15.94 27.08
CA SER A 87 4.26 -16.90 26.41
C SER A 87 4.40 -18.16 27.27
N SER A 88 3.84 -19.27 26.79
CA SER A 88 4.17 -20.61 27.27
C SER A 88 5.23 -21.21 26.34
N PRO A 89 6.39 -21.68 26.84
CA PRO A 89 7.36 -22.39 26.02
C PRO A 89 6.91 -23.84 25.89
N GLN A 90 6.20 -24.17 24.81
CA GLN A 90 6.04 -25.57 24.40
C GLN A 90 7.28 -25.96 23.59
N SER A 91 8.12 -26.75 24.25
CA SER A 91 9.19 -27.58 23.69
C SER A 91 8.68 -28.38 22.49
N TYR A 92 9.17 -28.06 21.30
CA TYR A 92 9.08 -28.96 20.15
C TYR A 92 10.39 -29.76 20.10
N ASP A 93 10.29 -31.04 20.43
CA ASP A 93 11.36 -32.00 20.24
C ASP A 93 11.77 -32.04 18.77
N ALA A 94 13.08 -31.96 18.53
CA ALA A 94 13.69 -32.11 17.23
C ALA A 94 13.42 -33.51 16.67
N VAL A 95 12.71 -33.59 15.55
CA VAL A 95 12.64 -34.83 14.75
C VAL A 95 13.84 -34.83 13.80
N ALA A 96 14.77 -35.75 14.05
CA ALA A 96 15.89 -36.05 13.16
C ALA A 96 15.38 -36.52 11.79
N PRO A 97 16.02 -36.15 10.67
CA PRO A 97 15.77 -36.81 9.40
C PRO A 97 16.43 -38.19 9.45
N THR A 98 15.62 -39.23 9.32
CA THR A 98 16.10 -40.60 9.11
C THR A 98 16.57 -40.72 7.67
N GLU A 99 17.84 -41.13 7.51
CA GLU A 99 18.42 -41.47 6.22
C GLU A 99 17.67 -42.63 5.57
N ALA A 100 17.34 -42.48 4.29
CA ALA A 100 17.03 -43.59 3.40
C ALA A 100 17.91 -43.47 2.16
N ASN A 101 19.05 -44.15 2.25
CA ASN A 101 19.93 -44.51 1.16
C ASN A 101 19.19 -45.48 0.20
N ILE A 102 19.05 -45.11 -1.08
CA ILE A 102 18.79 -46.04 -2.17
C ILE A 102 19.76 -45.69 -3.31
N GLU A 103 20.89 -46.36 -3.32
CA GLU A 103 21.64 -46.66 -4.54
C GLU A 103 20.82 -47.60 -5.42
N ALA A 104 20.66 -47.25 -6.70
CA ALA A 104 20.20 -48.18 -7.73
C ALA A 104 20.80 -47.80 -9.10
N THR A 105 22.01 -48.31 -9.31
CA THR A 105 22.58 -48.91 -10.52
C THR A 105 21.93 -48.59 -11.88
N GLU A 106 22.68 -47.93 -12.74
CA GLU A 106 22.42 -47.80 -14.18
C GLU A 106 22.39 -49.19 -14.86
N PHE A 107 21.29 -49.51 -15.53
CA PHE A 107 21.22 -50.63 -16.46
C PHE A 107 21.33 -50.10 -17.90
N VAL A 108 22.49 -50.31 -18.52
CA VAL A 108 22.75 -50.07 -19.94
C VAL A 108 22.06 -51.18 -20.74
N MET A 109 21.18 -50.82 -21.68
CA MET A 109 20.56 -51.77 -22.61
C MET A 109 21.32 -51.75 -23.96
N PRO A 110 21.54 -52.89 -24.62
CA PRO A 110 22.44 -52.97 -25.77
C PRO A 110 21.84 -52.34 -27.04
N GLU A 111 22.76 -51.77 -27.83
CA GLU A 111 22.56 -51.19 -29.15
C GLU A 111 21.89 -52.21 -30.12
N PRO A 112 20.82 -51.83 -30.85
CA PRO A 112 20.16 -52.74 -31.78
C PRO A 112 21.04 -52.99 -33.01
N THR A 113 21.29 -54.28 -33.26
CA THR A 113 22.00 -54.80 -34.45
C THR A 113 21.26 -54.42 -35.74
N ALA A 114 21.96 -53.76 -36.67
CA ALA A 114 21.43 -53.39 -37.98
C ALA A 114 21.08 -54.63 -38.83
N VAL A 115 19.85 -54.65 -39.35
CA VAL A 115 19.35 -55.64 -40.32
C VAL A 115 19.73 -55.16 -41.73
N PRO A 116 20.16 -56.04 -42.66
CA PRO A 116 20.51 -55.63 -44.01
C PRO A 116 19.29 -55.08 -44.75
N THR A 117 19.45 -53.88 -45.30
CA THR A 117 18.46 -53.16 -46.10
C THR A 117 18.42 -53.75 -47.50
N GLU A 118 17.23 -54.16 -47.96
CA GLU A 118 17.03 -54.60 -49.34
C GLU A 118 17.27 -53.45 -50.34
N THR A 119 17.88 -53.81 -51.47
CA THR A 119 18.21 -52.92 -52.58
C THR A 119 16.92 -52.43 -53.25
N PRO A 120 16.64 -51.11 -53.30
CA PRO A 120 15.49 -50.62 -54.04
C PRO A 120 15.72 -50.76 -55.56
N VAL A 121 14.67 -51.22 -56.23
CA VAL A 121 14.51 -51.33 -57.69
C VAL A 121 14.63 -49.95 -58.34
N PRO A 122 15.20 -49.81 -59.56
CA PRO A 122 15.28 -48.52 -60.24
C PRO A 122 13.89 -47.93 -60.49
N THR A 123 13.65 -46.75 -59.94
CA THR A 123 12.46 -45.93 -60.16
C THR A 123 12.60 -45.15 -61.46
N ASP A 124 11.50 -45.09 -62.23
CA ASP A 124 11.40 -44.35 -63.50
C ASP A 124 11.90 -42.91 -63.39
N THR A 125 12.66 -42.52 -64.43
CA THR A 125 13.21 -41.17 -64.59
C THR A 125 12.08 -40.18 -64.82
N LEU A 126 11.80 -39.33 -63.83
CA LEU A 126 10.83 -38.25 -63.97
C LEU A 126 11.34 -37.20 -64.96
N VAL A 127 10.45 -36.78 -65.87
CA VAL A 127 10.65 -35.71 -66.85
C VAL A 127 10.86 -34.38 -66.11
N PRO A 128 11.78 -33.50 -66.55
CA PRO A 128 12.05 -32.24 -65.87
C PRO A 128 10.79 -31.36 -65.84
N THR A 129 10.35 -31.02 -64.63
CA THR A 129 9.29 -30.05 -64.37
C THR A 129 9.88 -28.65 -64.44
N ASP A 130 9.19 -27.73 -65.11
CA ASP A 130 9.60 -26.32 -65.23
C ASP A 130 9.87 -25.71 -63.85
N THR A 131 11.05 -25.10 -63.72
CA THR A 131 11.47 -24.43 -62.50
C THR A 131 10.61 -23.18 -62.30
N PRO A 132 9.88 -23.04 -61.17
CA PRO A 132 9.07 -21.85 -60.95
C PRO A 132 9.97 -20.61 -60.83
N GLU A 133 9.53 -19.53 -61.47
CA GLU A 133 10.19 -18.23 -61.42
C GLU A 133 10.32 -17.74 -59.96
N PRO A 134 11.47 -17.17 -59.55
CA PRO A 134 11.68 -16.73 -58.18
C PRO A 134 10.62 -15.69 -57.78
N THR A 135 9.87 -16.02 -56.73
CA THR A 135 8.91 -15.09 -56.13
C THR A 135 9.67 -13.89 -55.54
N PRO A 136 9.26 -12.64 -55.79
CA PRO A 136 9.95 -11.46 -55.28
C PRO A 136 10.02 -11.50 -53.75
N THR A 137 11.22 -11.31 -53.20
CA THR A 137 11.46 -11.21 -51.76
C THR A 137 10.64 -10.04 -51.19
N PRO A 138 9.85 -10.23 -50.13
CA PRO A 138 9.10 -9.14 -49.52
C PRO A 138 10.06 -8.05 -49.05
N ILE A 139 9.77 -6.80 -49.42
CA ILE A 139 10.49 -5.63 -48.92
C ILE A 139 10.24 -5.55 -47.40
N PRO A 140 11.28 -5.35 -46.57
CA PRO A 140 11.09 -5.20 -45.13
C PRO A 140 10.16 -4.01 -44.85
N THR A 141 9.07 -4.28 -44.13
CA THR A 141 8.20 -3.22 -43.63
C THR A 141 9.02 -2.29 -42.74
N PRO A 142 8.96 -0.96 -42.93
CA PRO A 142 9.67 -0.04 -42.05
C PRO A 142 9.26 -0.29 -40.61
N THR A 143 10.25 -0.52 -39.75
CA THR A 143 10.03 -0.60 -38.30
C THR A 143 9.40 0.71 -37.84
N PRO A 144 8.28 0.69 -37.08
CA PRO A 144 7.69 1.93 -36.60
C PRO A 144 8.73 2.72 -35.82
N THR A 145 8.89 3.98 -36.16
CA THR A 145 9.71 4.91 -35.39
C THR A 145 9.16 4.95 -33.96
N PRO A 146 9.99 4.80 -32.92
CA PRO A 146 9.51 4.87 -31.55
C PRO A 146 8.81 6.21 -31.33
N THR A 147 7.59 6.17 -30.81
CA THR A 147 6.88 7.36 -30.34
C THR A 147 7.75 8.02 -29.27
N PRO A 148 7.97 9.35 -29.29
CA PRO A 148 8.77 10.01 -28.27
C PRO A 148 8.18 9.73 -26.88
N THR A 149 9.03 9.27 -25.96
CA THR A 149 8.67 9.15 -24.54
C THR A 149 8.32 10.55 -24.01
N PRO A 150 7.17 10.75 -23.36
CA PRO A 150 6.85 12.03 -22.75
C PRO A 150 7.92 12.42 -21.73
N ALA A 151 8.24 13.71 -21.65
CA ALA A 151 9.18 14.20 -20.65
C ALA A 151 8.65 13.94 -19.23
N PRO A 152 9.52 13.72 -18.23
CA PRO A 152 9.09 13.53 -16.85
C PRO A 152 8.35 14.77 -16.34
N VAL A 153 7.14 14.57 -15.82
CA VAL A 153 6.30 15.65 -15.26
C VAL A 153 5.92 15.30 -13.84
N TRP A 154 6.16 16.23 -12.92
CA TRP A 154 5.54 16.21 -11.61
C TRP A 154 4.06 16.57 -11.75
N TYR A 155 3.20 15.68 -11.29
CA TYR A 155 1.78 15.92 -11.14
C TYR A 155 1.54 16.70 -9.85
N SER A 156 0.68 17.72 -9.95
CA SER A 156 0.22 18.49 -8.80
C SER A 156 -0.89 17.75 -8.05
N ALA A 157 -1.31 18.32 -6.91
CA ALA A 157 -2.53 17.90 -6.24
C ALA A 157 -3.75 17.97 -7.18
N GLY A 158 -4.64 16.99 -7.06
CA GLY A 158 -5.84 16.84 -7.89
C GLY A 158 -6.35 15.41 -7.95
N MET A 159 -7.48 15.23 -8.62
CA MET A 159 -8.08 13.93 -8.93
C MET A 159 -7.72 13.52 -10.35
N TYR A 160 -7.20 12.30 -10.51
CA TYR A 160 -6.73 11.75 -11.76
C TYR A 160 -7.32 10.38 -12.03
N LYS A 161 -7.70 10.11 -13.28
CA LYS A 161 -8.16 8.78 -13.70
C LYS A 161 -7.01 7.99 -14.32
N VAL A 162 -6.70 6.83 -13.74
CA VAL A 162 -5.67 5.92 -14.23
C VAL A 162 -6.12 5.30 -15.57
N GLY A 163 -5.25 5.31 -16.56
CA GLY A 163 -5.52 4.91 -17.94
C GLY A 163 -5.96 6.04 -18.86
N GLN A 164 -6.18 7.24 -18.30
CA GLN A 164 -6.58 8.43 -19.06
C GLN A 164 -5.69 9.63 -18.77
N ASP A 165 -5.62 10.06 -17.51
CA ASP A 165 -4.85 11.24 -17.10
C ASP A 165 -3.41 10.86 -16.69
N LEU A 166 -3.23 9.61 -16.26
CA LEU A 166 -1.96 9.01 -15.89
C LEU A 166 -1.94 7.51 -16.22
N SER A 167 -0.75 6.96 -16.44
CA SER A 167 -0.57 5.54 -16.73
C SER A 167 -0.78 4.70 -15.46
N ALA A 168 -1.18 3.43 -15.63
CA ALA A 168 -1.06 2.48 -14.53
C ALA A 168 0.42 2.23 -14.22
N GLY A 169 0.78 2.16 -12.94
CA GLY A 169 2.18 2.08 -12.54
C GLY A 169 2.40 2.45 -11.08
N GLU A 170 3.66 2.58 -10.70
CA GLU A 170 4.04 3.03 -9.37
C GLU A 170 4.55 4.46 -9.41
N TYR A 171 4.13 5.24 -8.41
CA TYR A 171 4.42 6.65 -8.28
C TYR A 171 5.10 6.94 -6.95
N PHE A 172 6.04 7.87 -6.95
CA PHE A 172 6.59 8.50 -5.76
C PHE A 172 5.79 9.77 -5.47
N LEU A 173 5.20 9.84 -4.28
CA LEU A 173 4.38 10.95 -3.81
C LEU A 173 5.12 11.67 -2.68
N LYS A 174 5.19 13.00 -2.73
CA LYS A 174 5.87 13.85 -1.75
C LYS A 174 4.94 14.95 -1.24
N ALA A 175 4.96 15.22 0.06
CA ALA A 175 4.27 16.35 0.65
C ALA A 175 4.94 17.69 0.27
N THR A 176 4.14 18.72 -0.04
CA THR A 176 4.66 19.99 -0.61
C THR A 176 4.55 21.20 0.30
N GLY A 177 4.01 21.03 1.52
CA GLY A 177 3.80 22.12 2.46
C GLY A 177 3.97 21.69 3.90
N SER A 178 3.65 22.60 4.83
CA SER A 178 3.81 22.41 6.28
C SER A 178 2.79 21.46 6.91
N PHE A 179 1.94 20.82 6.11
CA PHE A 179 0.93 19.86 6.57
C PHE A 179 1.07 18.57 5.78
N ALA A 180 0.86 17.43 6.44
CA ALA A 180 0.86 16.12 5.80
C ALA A 180 -0.01 16.09 4.53
N ALA A 181 0.53 15.58 3.41
CA ALA A 181 -0.30 15.30 2.24
C ALA A 181 -1.38 14.27 2.59
N TYR A 182 -2.46 14.28 1.83
CA TYR A 182 -3.47 13.23 1.86
C TYR A 182 -3.57 12.62 0.47
N PHE A 183 -3.73 11.31 0.39
CA PHE A 183 -4.08 10.65 -0.85
C PHE A 183 -5.22 9.67 -0.63
N ALA A 184 -5.98 9.41 -1.69
CA ALA A 184 -6.95 8.33 -1.75
C ALA A 184 -6.93 7.67 -3.14
N ILE A 185 -7.06 6.35 -3.15
CA ILE A 185 -7.28 5.55 -4.35
C ILE A 185 -8.75 5.13 -4.32
N HIS A 186 -9.48 5.41 -5.38
CA HIS A 186 -10.89 5.07 -5.51
C HIS A 186 -11.13 4.09 -6.65
N LYS A 187 -12.14 3.23 -6.49
CA LYS A 187 -12.61 2.33 -7.55
C LYS A 187 -13.52 3.02 -8.58
N ASP A 188 -14.05 4.19 -8.24
CA ASP A 188 -14.96 4.99 -9.07
C ASP A 188 -14.94 6.48 -8.67
N SER A 189 -15.58 7.33 -9.46
CA SER A 189 -15.65 8.78 -9.24
C SER A 189 -16.84 9.24 -8.40
N SER A 190 -17.46 8.37 -7.59
CA SER A 190 -18.68 8.72 -6.84
C SER A 190 -18.45 9.71 -5.70
N GLY A 191 -17.21 9.84 -5.22
CA GLY A 191 -16.87 10.66 -4.05
C GLY A 191 -17.45 10.10 -2.73
N THR A 192 -17.89 8.84 -2.72
CA THR A 192 -18.42 8.17 -1.52
C THR A 192 -17.32 7.45 -0.75
N ILE A 193 -17.51 7.23 0.55
CA ILE A 193 -16.55 6.50 1.37
C ILE A 193 -16.35 5.05 0.88
N ASP A 194 -17.40 4.44 0.33
CA ASP A 194 -17.36 3.06 -0.19
C ASP A 194 -16.52 2.94 -1.48
N SER A 195 -16.21 4.06 -2.13
CA SER A 195 -15.33 4.08 -3.30
C SER A 195 -13.86 3.94 -2.93
N ILE A 196 -13.47 4.30 -1.69
CA ILE A 196 -12.08 4.35 -1.24
C ILE A 196 -11.53 2.93 -1.10
N ILE A 197 -10.54 2.60 -1.92
CA ILE A 197 -9.77 1.36 -1.88
C ILE A 197 -8.69 1.44 -0.80
N ALA A 198 -7.99 2.58 -0.76
CA ALA A 198 -6.95 2.87 0.20
C ALA A 198 -6.80 4.39 0.32
N ASN A 199 -6.37 4.86 1.48
CA ASN A 199 -6.03 6.25 1.70
C ASN A 199 -4.95 6.36 2.76
N GLY A 200 -4.31 7.52 2.84
CA GLY A 200 -3.27 7.75 3.83
C GLY A 200 -2.88 9.20 3.96
N ASN A 201 -2.26 9.51 5.10
CA ASN A 201 -1.58 10.76 5.35
C ASN A 201 -0.07 10.56 5.24
N ILE A 202 0.61 11.54 4.65
CA ILE A 202 2.04 11.47 4.36
C ILE A 202 2.71 12.74 4.87
N GLU A 203 3.58 12.62 5.86
CA GLU A 203 4.35 13.75 6.38
C GLU A 203 5.49 14.14 5.44
N THR A 204 6.12 13.16 4.79
CA THR A 204 7.31 13.35 3.94
C THR A 204 7.07 12.83 2.52
N PHE A 205 7.12 11.53 2.32
CA PHE A 205 6.94 10.86 1.03
C PHE A 205 6.43 9.43 1.20
N CYS A 206 5.84 8.89 0.14
CA CYS A 206 5.57 7.46 0.03
C CYS A 206 5.57 6.99 -1.43
N TYR A 207 5.45 5.67 -1.61
CA TYR A 207 5.14 5.08 -2.91
C TYR A 207 3.67 4.69 -2.98
N VAL A 208 3.08 4.81 -4.16
CA VAL A 208 1.72 4.36 -4.43
C VAL A 208 1.69 3.62 -5.76
N THR A 209 1.23 2.36 -5.75
CA THR A 209 0.92 1.63 -6.99
C THR A 209 -0.52 1.93 -7.40
N LEU A 210 -0.76 2.27 -8.66
CA LEU A 210 -2.06 2.57 -9.25
C LEU A 210 -2.37 1.60 -10.39
N ILE A 211 -3.63 1.17 -10.50
CA ILE A 211 -4.08 0.22 -11.52
C ILE A 211 -5.06 0.92 -12.47
N ASP A 212 -5.04 0.52 -13.75
CA ASP A 212 -5.96 1.01 -14.78
C ASP A 212 -7.42 1.03 -14.31
N GLY A 213 -8.12 2.13 -14.58
CA GLY A 213 -9.51 2.34 -14.18
C GLY A 213 -9.72 2.86 -12.75
N GLU A 214 -8.68 2.90 -11.91
CA GLU A 214 -8.76 3.56 -10.58
C GLU A 214 -8.73 5.08 -10.71
N TYR A 215 -9.10 5.76 -9.63
CA TYR A 215 -9.00 7.22 -9.50
C TYR A 215 -8.07 7.55 -8.35
N PHE A 216 -7.10 8.42 -8.58
CA PHE A 216 -6.12 8.84 -7.60
C PHE A 216 -6.34 10.31 -7.24
N ASP A 217 -6.71 10.54 -5.99
CA ASP A 217 -6.91 11.87 -5.42
C ASP A 217 -5.73 12.22 -4.52
N VAL A 218 -5.15 13.39 -4.71
CA VAL A 218 -4.02 13.89 -3.92
C VAL A 218 -4.30 15.32 -3.48
N GLU A 219 -4.14 15.55 -2.18
CA GLU A 219 -4.17 16.87 -1.57
C GLU A 219 -2.81 17.19 -0.94
N ARG A 220 -2.34 18.44 -1.08
CA ARG A 220 -1.13 18.96 -0.42
C ARG A 220 0.14 18.14 -0.72
N GLY A 221 0.17 17.49 -1.87
CA GLY A 221 1.31 16.72 -2.36
C GLY A 221 1.54 16.93 -3.86
N MET A 222 2.66 16.39 -4.33
CA MET A 222 2.99 16.24 -5.74
C MET A 222 3.57 14.85 -5.96
N PHE A 223 3.40 14.29 -7.14
CA PHE A 223 3.87 12.93 -7.43
C PHE A 223 4.45 12.80 -8.82
N ILE A 224 5.24 11.76 -9.01
CA ILE A 224 5.92 11.45 -10.27
C ILE A 224 6.04 9.94 -10.43
N GLU A 225 6.07 9.43 -11.66
CA GLU A 225 6.34 8.02 -11.93
C GLU A 225 7.67 7.60 -11.29
N ILE A 226 7.72 6.39 -10.72
CA ILE A 226 8.88 5.93 -9.95
C ILE A 226 10.19 5.92 -10.74
N GLU A 227 10.13 5.74 -12.06
CA GLU A 227 11.30 5.78 -12.95
C GLU A 227 11.98 7.16 -12.92
N TYR A 228 11.24 8.23 -12.66
CA TYR A 228 11.75 9.60 -12.57
C TYR A 228 11.79 10.14 -11.14
N ALA A 229 11.45 9.31 -10.15
CA ALA A 229 11.51 9.70 -8.76
C ALA A 229 12.97 9.95 -8.34
N PRO A 230 13.22 10.87 -7.40
CA PRO A 230 14.58 11.18 -6.95
C PRO A 230 15.34 9.91 -6.53
N GLU A 231 16.61 9.82 -6.90
CA GLU A 231 17.48 8.72 -6.47
C GLU A 231 17.80 8.82 -4.97
N ASN A 232 18.12 10.04 -4.52
CA ASN A 232 18.38 10.34 -3.11
C ASN A 232 17.13 10.97 -2.48
N ILE A 233 16.41 10.17 -1.70
CA ILE A 233 15.19 10.59 -1.00
C ILE A 233 15.40 10.82 0.50
N ILE A 234 16.56 10.45 1.03
CA ILE A 234 16.98 10.75 2.40
C ILE A 234 17.63 12.12 2.38
N ASP A 235 17.23 13.00 3.29
CA ASP A 235 17.84 14.32 3.42
C ASP A 235 19.34 14.19 3.71
N GLU A 236 20.16 15.05 3.10
CA GLU A 236 21.62 14.95 3.16
C GLU A 236 22.15 15.00 4.60
N GLU A 237 21.59 15.87 5.44
CA GLU A 237 21.94 15.98 6.87
C GLU A 237 21.61 14.70 7.65
N ASP A 238 20.45 14.08 7.36
CA ASP A 238 20.04 12.81 7.96
C ASP A 238 21.02 11.70 7.55
N TYR A 239 21.35 11.64 6.26
CA TYR A 239 22.28 10.64 5.73
C TYR A 239 23.68 10.78 6.32
N GLU A 240 24.22 12.01 6.39
CA GLU A 240 25.51 12.30 7.03
C GLU A 240 25.50 11.97 8.54
N SER A 241 24.35 12.12 9.20
CA SER A 241 24.13 11.74 10.59
C SER A 241 23.90 10.23 10.78
N GLY A 242 23.90 9.45 9.70
CA GLY A 242 23.69 8.00 9.74
C GLY A 242 22.26 7.61 10.06
N ILE A 243 21.27 8.41 9.64
CA ILE A 243 19.84 8.11 9.82
C ILE A 243 19.05 8.27 8.51
N ALA A 244 17.86 7.68 8.49
CA ALA A 244 16.84 7.97 7.50
C ALA A 244 15.52 8.27 8.23
N GLY A 245 14.94 9.45 7.98
CA GLY A 245 13.77 9.94 8.68
C GLY A 245 12.45 9.20 8.41
N GLU A 246 11.34 9.91 8.64
CA GLU A 246 9.99 9.42 8.39
C GLU A 246 9.72 9.32 6.88
N GLY A 247 8.93 8.32 6.48
CA GLY A 247 8.57 8.06 5.09
C GLY A 247 8.33 6.58 4.81
N MET A 248 7.98 6.26 3.56
CA MET A 248 7.86 4.88 3.08
C MET A 248 8.96 4.57 2.07
N TYR A 249 9.94 3.77 2.49
CA TYR A 249 11.11 3.38 1.71
C TYR A 249 10.87 2.08 0.94
N LYS A 250 11.21 2.04 -0.35
CA LYS A 250 11.23 0.84 -1.19
C LYS A 250 12.56 0.11 -1.05
N ILE A 251 12.52 -1.10 -0.49
CA ILE A 251 13.70 -1.88 -0.15
C ILE A 251 14.34 -2.49 -1.41
N GLY A 252 15.63 -2.23 -1.58
CA GLY A 252 16.41 -2.52 -2.77
C GLY A 252 16.47 -1.37 -3.79
N ARG A 253 15.70 -0.28 -3.58
CA ARG A 253 15.86 1.00 -4.29
C ARG A 253 16.49 2.03 -3.36
N ASP A 254 15.82 2.32 -2.24
CA ASP A 254 16.19 3.43 -1.36
C ASP A 254 17.06 2.97 -0.18
N LEU A 255 16.79 1.76 0.33
CA LEU A 255 17.54 1.13 1.42
C LEU A 255 17.82 -0.34 1.06
N PRO A 256 19.01 -0.89 1.35
CA PRO A 256 19.27 -2.31 1.12
C PRO A 256 18.37 -3.22 1.98
N ALA A 257 18.23 -4.48 1.56
CA ALA A 257 17.57 -5.47 2.41
C ALA A 257 18.44 -5.78 3.65
N GLY A 258 17.81 -6.04 4.79
CA GLY A 258 18.53 -6.32 6.02
C GLY A 258 17.70 -6.07 7.27
N GLU A 259 18.39 -6.07 8.41
CA GLU A 259 17.81 -5.71 9.70
C GLU A 259 18.26 -4.32 10.12
N TYR A 260 17.27 -3.49 10.46
CA TYR A 260 17.42 -2.11 10.87
C TYR A 260 16.96 -1.89 12.29
N LYS A 261 17.65 -0.99 13.00
CA LYS A 261 17.15 -0.41 14.24
C LYS A 261 16.33 0.82 13.89
N VAL A 262 15.10 0.87 14.38
CA VAL A 262 14.19 2.01 14.28
C VAL A 262 14.05 2.66 15.65
N VAL A 263 14.10 3.98 15.69
CA VAL A 263 14.00 4.79 16.91
C VAL A 263 12.75 5.66 16.84
N CYS A 264 11.97 5.66 17.91
CA CYS A 264 10.84 6.57 18.09
C CYS A 264 11.38 7.98 18.37
N ASN A 265 10.94 8.95 17.57
CA ASN A 265 11.33 10.35 17.68
C ASN A 265 10.14 11.23 18.06
N SER A 266 9.25 10.70 18.92
CA SER A 266 8.12 11.44 19.46
C SER A 266 7.95 11.17 20.95
N GLY A 267 7.24 12.07 21.63
CA GLY A 267 6.85 11.89 23.03
C GLY A 267 5.73 10.86 23.26
N PHE A 268 5.29 10.16 22.21
CA PHE A 268 4.19 9.19 22.25
C PHE A 268 4.68 7.82 21.78
N SER A 269 4.34 7.43 20.55
CA SER A 269 4.77 6.20 19.90
C SER A 269 5.06 6.46 18.43
N ALA A 270 5.98 5.68 17.90
CA ALA A 270 6.25 5.58 16.48
C ALA A 270 5.48 4.38 15.89
N TYR A 271 5.20 4.47 14.60
CA TYR A 271 4.62 3.38 13.83
C TYR A 271 5.66 2.86 12.84
N VAL A 272 5.76 1.54 12.73
CA VAL A 272 6.54 0.87 11.68
C VAL A 272 5.66 -0.14 10.96
N GLU A 273 5.79 -0.21 9.64
CA GLU A 273 5.11 -1.19 8.81
C GLU A 273 6.05 -1.72 7.73
N VAL A 274 6.00 -3.04 7.52
CA VAL A 274 6.57 -3.70 6.36
C VAL A 274 5.41 -4.20 5.51
N SER A 275 5.37 -3.73 4.26
CA SER A 275 4.34 -4.11 3.29
C SER A 275 4.96 -4.78 2.06
N LYS A 276 4.22 -5.69 1.44
CA LYS A 276 4.68 -6.46 0.26
C LYS A 276 4.57 -5.68 -1.05
N ASP A 277 3.77 -4.62 -1.05
CA ASP A 277 3.52 -3.72 -2.18
C ASP A 277 3.13 -2.32 -1.65
N SER A 278 3.06 -1.33 -2.55
CA SER A 278 2.67 0.05 -2.24
C SER A 278 1.18 0.32 -2.52
N ARG A 279 0.31 -0.68 -2.30
CA ARG A 279 -1.15 -0.52 -2.50
C ARG A 279 -1.88 0.00 -1.28
N HIS A 280 -1.20 0.12 -0.13
CA HIS A 280 -1.76 0.64 1.13
C HIS A 280 -3.01 -0.11 1.61
N ARG A 281 -3.13 -1.39 1.25
CA ARG A 281 -4.20 -2.27 1.69
C ARG A 281 -3.78 -3.01 2.96
N MET A 282 -4.74 -3.28 3.84
CA MET A 282 -4.50 -4.14 5.02
C MET A 282 -3.93 -5.52 4.64
N SER A 283 -4.32 -6.06 3.48
CA SER A 283 -3.82 -7.34 2.96
C SER A 283 -2.39 -7.28 2.40
N SER A 284 -1.81 -6.09 2.27
CA SER A 284 -0.43 -5.86 1.87
C SER A 284 0.54 -5.89 3.06
N ILE A 285 0.04 -5.65 4.27
CA ILE A 285 0.84 -5.60 5.50
C ILE A 285 1.41 -6.99 5.80
N VAL A 286 2.73 -7.07 5.87
CA VAL A 286 3.48 -8.26 6.30
C VAL A 286 3.67 -8.23 7.81
N SER A 287 4.02 -7.06 8.35
CA SER A 287 4.11 -6.83 9.78
C SER A 287 3.97 -5.34 10.06
N ASN A 288 3.33 -4.97 11.16
CA ASN A 288 3.34 -3.60 11.66
C ASN A 288 3.39 -3.58 13.18
N ASP A 289 3.76 -2.45 13.75
CA ASP A 289 3.70 -2.24 15.19
C ASP A 289 3.66 -0.75 15.57
N ASN A 290 3.05 -0.45 16.70
CA ASN A 290 3.21 0.82 17.40
C ASN A 290 4.18 0.59 18.57
N PHE A 291 5.28 1.35 18.61
CA PHE A 291 6.33 1.12 19.60
C PHE A 291 6.83 2.43 20.22
N THR A 292 7.44 2.30 21.40
CA THR A 292 8.16 3.38 22.08
C THR A 292 9.65 3.04 22.15
N ASN A 293 10.49 4.05 22.32
CA ASN A 293 11.96 3.93 22.32
C ASN A 293 12.52 3.35 21.01
N THR A 294 12.80 2.04 20.94
CA THR A 294 13.50 1.43 19.80
C THR A 294 12.96 0.05 19.47
N LYS A 295 13.07 -0.35 18.20
CA LYS A 295 12.70 -1.67 17.70
C LYS A 295 13.65 -2.11 16.59
N TYR A 296 13.83 -3.42 16.43
CA TYR A 296 14.46 -3.99 15.24
C TYR A 296 13.41 -4.45 14.23
N ILE A 297 13.64 -4.19 12.95
CA ILE A 297 12.79 -4.61 11.86
C ILE A 297 13.64 -5.24 10.75
N THR A 298 13.24 -6.42 10.28
CA THR A 298 13.88 -7.10 9.15
C THR A 298 13.05 -6.88 7.89
N VAL A 299 13.72 -6.46 6.82
CA VAL A 299 13.10 -6.19 5.52
C VAL A 299 13.82 -6.90 4.38
N LYS A 300 13.05 -7.28 3.35
CA LYS A 300 13.51 -7.99 2.16
C LYS A 300 13.39 -7.10 0.93
N LYS A 301 14.24 -7.33 -0.07
CA LYS A 301 14.17 -6.63 -1.37
C LYS A 301 12.77 -6.75 -1.97
N GLY A 302 12.24 -5.63 -2.45
CA GLY A 302 10.89 -5.52 -3.02
C GLY A 302 9.79 -5.21 -2.00
N GLN A 303 10.08 -5.24 -0.69
CA GLN A 303 9.16 -4.75 0.33
C GLN A 303 9.24 -3.23 0.48
N TYR A 304 8.29 -2.70 1.23
CA TYR A 304 8.22 -1.29 1.59
C TYR A 304 8.27 -1.16 3.11
N LEU A 305 9.09 -0.25 3.61
CA LEU A 305 9.24 0.05 5.03
C LEU A 305 8.69 1.45 5.30
N THR A 306 7.54 1.53 5.96
CA THR A 306 6.94 2.79 6.39
C THR A 306 7.32 3.07 7.83
N ILE A 307 7.84 4.26 8.10
CA ILE A 307 8.16 4.78 9.43
C ILE A 307 7.42 6.08 9.63
N ASN A 308 6.61 6.17 10.70
CA ASN A 308 5.99 7.43 11.12
C ASN A 308 6.43 7.78 12.54
N ARG A 309 6.73 9.06 12.79
CA ARG A 309 7.20 9.60 14.08
C ARG A 309 8.47 8.93 14.61
N GLY A 310 9.35 8.52 13.70
CA GLY A 310 10.60 7.84 14.02
C GLY A 310 11.61 7.95 12.89
N TYR A 311 12.79 7.37 13.09
CA TYR A 311 13.84 7.28 12.09
C TYR A 311 14.53 5.91 12.14
N ILE A 312 15.16 5.54 11.04
CA ILE A 312 15.98 4.35 10.86
C ILE A 312 17.44 4.73 11.15
N VAL A 313 18.17 3.88 11.86
CA VAL A 313 19.62 4.01 12.00
C VAL A 313 20.28 3.29 10.82
N LEU A 314 21.04 4.04 10.03
CA LEU A 314 21.87 3.52 8.93
C LEU A 314 23.18 2.96 9.49
N LYS A 315 23.69 1.90 8.87
CA LYS A 315 24.94 1.23 9.26
C LYS A 315 26.08 1.71 8.38
#